data_AF-A0A8D8Z511-F1
#
_entry.id   AF-A0A8D8Z511-F1
#
_cell.length_a   1.000
_cell.length_b   1.000
_cell.length_c   1.000
_cell.angle_alpha   90.00
_cell.angle_beta   90.00
_cell.angle_gamma   90.00
#
_symmetry.space_group_name_H-M   'P 1'
#
loop_
_entity.id
_entity.type
_entity.pdbx_description
1 polymer ?
#
loop_
_entity_poly.entity_id
_entity_poly.type
_entity_poly.pdbx_seq_one_letter_code
_entity_poly.pdbx_strand_id
1 'polypeptide(L)'
;MSNFYTWLGFEKRGRAMDFDSVSPELLPARSKSILFTFHREFAGSIQRPFGVRYNPYTLSVEILSNSEKIAALVSELRGDLCIVRNALKKIHAREETVENLTHMLTDTMHIDKEEPSDEDRTPSPGNQGGVGSVTPTRVDQ
;
A
#
# COMPACT_ATOMS: atom_id res chain seq x y z
N MET A 1 -13.13 7.73 14.81
CA MET A 1 -12.00 8.66 15.11
C MET A 1 -12.39 9.70 16.18
N SER A 2 -13.10 9.31 17.25
CA SER A 2 -13.64 10.25 18.26
C SER A 2 -13.15 10.01 19.70
N ASN A 3 -12.27 9.04 19.95
CA ASN A 3 -11.95 8.59 21.31
C ASN A 3 -10.52 8.90 21.79
N PHE A 4 -9.69 9.59 21.01
CA PHE A 4 -8.30 9.87 21.42
C PHE A 4 -8.17 11.16 22.26
N TYR A 5 -8.97 12.19 21.96
CA TYR A 5 -8.89 13.47 22.66
C TYR A 5 -9.46 13.44 24.09
N THR A 6 -10.40 12.53 24.39
CA THR A 6 -10.99 12.42 25.74
C THR A 6 -9.99 11.89 26.78
N TRP A 7 -9.00 11.09 26.37
CA TRP A 7 -7.99 10.54 27.29
C TRP A 7 -6.87 11.52 27.65
N LEU A 8 -6.73 12.62 26.92
CA LEU A 8 -5.72 13.66 27.17
C LEU A 8 -6.22 14.84 28.02
N GLY A 9 -7.46 14.82 28.52
CA GLY A 9 -7.94 15.81 29.48
C GLY A 9 -7.76 17.27 29.03
N PHE A 10 -7.89 17.56 27.73
CA PHE A 10 -7.73 18.92 27.20
C PHE A 10 -9.05 19.69 27.27
N GLU A 11 -9.56 19.88 28.50
CA GLU A 11 -10.67 20.78 28.80
C GLU A 11 -10.18 22.23 28.59
N LYS A 12 -10.78 22.95 27.64
CA LYS A 12 -10.43 24.34 27.31
C LYS A 12 -10.69 25.27 28.49
N ARG A 13 -9.71 25.44 29.37
CA ARG A 13 -9.59 26.62 30.23
C ARG A 13 -8.26 27.28 29.95
N GLY A 14 -8.30 28.53 29.51
CA GLY A 14 -7.16 29.37 29.19
C GLY A 14 -6.27 29.63 30.40
N ARG A 15 -5.48 28.63 30.80
CA ARG A 15 -4.30 28.80 31.63
C ARG A 15 -3.09 28.79 30.72
N ALA A 16 -2.23 29.80 30.86
CA ALA A 16 -0.86 29.70 30.42
C ALA A 16 -0.29 28.38 30.96
N MET A 17 0.26 27.55 30.08
CA MET A 17 0.95 26.34 30.53
C MET A 17 2.26 26.78 31.17
N ASP A 18 2.31 26.81 32.51
CA ASP A 18 3.55 26.97 33.26
C ASP A 18 4.46 25.77 32.93
N PHE A 19 5.49 26.03 32.12
CA PHE A 19 6.38 25.01 31.54
C PHE A 19 7.13 24.21 32.62
N ASP A 20 7.27 24.78 33.81
CA ASP A 20 7.93 24.18 34.98
C ASP A 20 7.08 23.11 35.69
N SER A 21 5.79 22.97 35.34
CA SER A 21 4.87 21.97 35.95
C SER A 21 4.65 20.73 35.09
N VAL A 22 5.32 20.60 33.95
CA VAL A 22 5.25 19.40 33.11
C VAL A 22 6.24 18.37 33.66
N SER A 23 5.77 17.44 34.48
CA SER A 23 6.55 16.24 34.83
C SER A 23 7.05 15.57 33.54
N PRO A 24 8.36 15.35 33.35
CA PRO A 24 8.92 14.78 32.12
C PRO A 24 8.59 13.28 31.91
N GLU A 25 7.79 12.67 32.78
CA GLU A 25 7.53 11.23 32.83
C GLU A 25 6.26 10.80 32.07
N LEU A 26 6.01 11.33 30.87
CA LEU A 26 5.15 10.65 29.90
C LEU A 26 5.35 11.14 28.46
N LEU A 27 6.60 11.20 27.99
CA LEU A 27 6.83 11.31 26.55
C LEU A 27 6.46 9.97 25.88
N PRO A 28 5.63 9.95 24.82
CA PRO A 28 5.28 8.73 24.11
C PRO A 28 6.52 8.08 23.47
N ALA A 29 7.21 7.24 24.23
CA ALA A 29 8.37 6.47 23.83
C ALA A 29 7.95 5.27 22.98
N ARG A 30 7.43 5.49 21.75
CA ARG A 30 7.10 4.37 20.84
C ARG A 30 7.50 4.50 19.37
N SER A 31 7.75 5.70 18.82
CA SER A 31 8.33 5.82 17.48
C SER A 31 8.74 7.26 17.20
N LYS A 32 9.84 7.49 16.44
CA LYS A 32 10.19 8.85 15.99
C LYS A 32 9.06 9.52 15.18
N SER A 33 8.25 8.72 14.49
CA SER A 33 7.09 9.20 13.72
C SER A 33 6.00 9.82 14.60
N ILE A 34 5.73 9.24 15.78
CA ILE A 34 4.69 9.74 16.68
C ILE A 34 5.11 11.07 17.31
N LEU A 35 6.38 11.17 17.71
CA LEU A 35 6.96 12.41 18.24
C LEU A 35 6.95 13.53 17.20
N PHE A 36 7.32 13.25 15.95
CA PHE A 36 7.30 14.24 14.88
C PHE A 36 5.89 14.78 14.61
N THR A 37 4.89 13.89 14.59
CA THR A 37 3.49 14.27 14.37
C THR A 37 2.96 15.13 15.53
N PHE A 38 3.22 14.74 16.77
CA PHE A 38 2.86 15.51 17.95
C PHE A 38 3.46 16.93 17.94
N HIS A 39 4.77 17.05 17.66
CA HIS A 39 5.44 18.35 17.58
C HIS A 39 4.82 19.25 16.51
N ARG A 40 4.42 18.69 15.36
CA ARG A 40 3.75 19.44 14.28
C ARG A 40 2.37 19.94 14.70
N GLU A 41 1.57 19.11 15.36
CA GLU A 41 0.26 19.50 15.88
C GLU A 41 0.38 20.59 16.96
N PHE A 42 1.31 20.40 17.91
CA PHE A 42 1.59 21.37 18.95
C PHE A 42 2.05 22.71 18.38
N ALA A 43 3.00 22.71 17.44
CA ALA A 43 3.48 23.93 16.80
C ALA A 43 2.36 24.67 16.05
N GLY A 44 1.37 23.95 15.51
CA GLY A 44 0.17 24.53 14.87
C GLY A 44 -0.80 25.21 15.84
N SER A 45 -0.76 24.87 17.14
CA SER A 45 -1.58 25.54 18.16
C SER A 45 -1.07 26.92 18.57
N ILE A 46 0.19 27.24 18.24
CA ILE A 46 0.83 28.51 18.58
C ILE A 46 0.35 29.58 17.60
N GLN A 47 -0.30 30.63 18.10
CA GLN A 47 -0.76 31.75 17.28
C GLN A 47 0.44 32.53 16.72
N ARG A 48 0.62 32.49 15.40
CA ARG A 48 1.65 33.25 14.67
C ARG A 48 1.04 33.78 13.36
N PRO A 49 1.30 35.05 12.97
CA PRO A 49 0.72 35.63 11.75
C PRO A 49 1.41 35.15 10.46
N PHE A 50 2.24 34.10 10.52
CA PHE A 50 2.97 33.55 9.38
C PHE A 50 3.34 32.08 9.59
N GLY A 51 3.43 31.33 8.48
CA GLY A 51 4.02 30.00 8.45
C GLY A 51 5.54 30.07 8.25
N VAL A 52 6.24 28.99 8.57
CA VAL A 52 7.71 28.90 8.44
C VAL A 52 8.09 27.56 7.81
N ARG A 53 9.11 27.56 6.94
CA ARG A 53 9.72 26.38 6.32
C ARG A 53 11.23 26.41 6.47
N TYR A 54 11.83 25.24 6.68
CA TYR A 54 13.28 25.07 6.60
C TYR A 54 13.71 24.70 5.18
N ASN A 55 14.71 25.40 4.66
CA ASN A 55 15.36 25.08 3.40
C ASN A 55 16.71 24.37 3.68
N PRO A 56 16.81 23.05 3.43
CA PRO A 56 18.03 22.30 3.75
C PRO A 56 19.21 22.63 2.84
N TYR A 57 18.96 23.14 1.62
CA TYR A 57 20.02 23.42 0.65
C TYR A 57 20.81 24.68 1.01
N THR A 58 20.15 25.65 1.66
CA THR A 58 20.74 26.93 2.05
C THR A 58 20.86 27.09 3.56
N LEU A 59 20.45 26.07 4.33
CA LEU A 59 20.41 26.07 5.79
C LEU A 59 19.62 27.26 6.37
N SER A 60 18.62 27.75 5.63
CA SER A 60 17.88 28.97 5.96
C SER A 60 16.42 28.69 6.33
N VAL A 61 15.79 29.67 6.97
CA VAL A 61 14.40 29.62 7.40
C VAL A 61 13.58 30.62 6.58
N GLU A 62 12.57 30.12 5.87
CA GLU A 62 11.71 30.90 4.98
C GLU A 62 10.33 31.13 5.58
N ILE A 63 9.82 32.35 5.46
CA ILE A 63 8.48 32.73 5.95
C ILE A 63 7.45 32.52 4.83
N LEU A 64 6.46 31.66 5.08
CA LEU A 64 5.34 31.36 4.19
C LEU A 64 4.17 32.32 4.46
N SER A 65 4.31 33.57 4.03
CA SER A 65 3.29 34.62 4.20
C SER A 65 2.44 34.90 2.96
N ASN A 66 2.93 34.53 1.76
CA ASN A 66 2.30 34.84 0.47
C ASN A 66 1.93 33.55 -0.28
N SER A 67 0.85 33.57 -1.06
CA SER A 67 0.42 32.50 -1.96
C SER A 67 1.49 32.12 -2.97
N GLU A 68 2.29 33.08 -3.46
CA GLU A 68 3.41 32.80 -4.37
C GLU A 68 4.46 31.87 -3.75
N LYS A 69 4.80 32.07 -2.47
CA LYS A 69 5.75 31.23 -1.74
C LYS A 69 5.20 29.82 -1.51
N ILE A 70 3.90 29.74 -1.24
CA ILE A 70 3.20 28.46 -1.12
C ILE A 70 3.18 27.75 -2.48
N ALA A 71 2.93 28.46 -3.58
CA ALA A 71 2.92 27.90 -4.93
C ALA A 71 4.31 27.38 -5.36
N ALA A 72 5.39 28.08 -4.98
CA ALA A 72 6.75 27.61 -5.18
C ALA A 72 7.00 26.29 -4.44
N LEU A 73 6.59 26.20 -3.18
CA LEU A 73 6.65 24.95 -2.39
C LEU A 73 5.84 23.82 -3.02
N VAL A 74 4.62 24.09 -3.48
CA VAL A 74 3.79 23.07 -4.15
C VAL A 74 4.45 22.60 -5.45
N SER A 75 5.15 23.48 -6.16
CA SER A 75 5.90 23.13 -7.37
C SER A 75 7.09 22.23 -7.07
N GLU A 76 7.81 22.48 -5.97
CA GLU A 76 8.88 21.61 -5.45
C GLU A 76 8.33 20.21 -5.13
N LEU A 77 7.23 20.14 -4.37
CA LEU A 77 6.56 18.87 -4.04
C LEU A 77 6.09 18.11 -5.29
N ARG A 78 5.61 18.81 -6.32
CA ARG A 78 5.24 18.20 -7.61
C ARG A 78 6.47 17.59 -8.30
N GLY A 79 7.63 18.22 -8.18
CA GLY A 79 8.91 17.67 -8.62
C GLY A 79 9.25 16.36 -7.91
N ASP A 80 9.17 16.34 -6.57
CA ASP A 80 9.44 15.15 -5.77
C ASP A 80 8.52 13.98 -6.13
N LEU A 81 7.23 14.25 -6.33
CA LEU A 81 6.26 13.24 -6.79
C LEU A 81 6.56 12.73 -8.19
N CYS A 82 7.15 13.56 -9.07
CA CYS A 82 7.61 13.11 -10.38
C CYS A 82 8.75 12.11 -10.25
N ILE A 83 9.68 12.32 -9.31
CA ILE A 83 10.77 11.39 -9.02
C ILE A 83 10.20 10.05 -8.54
N VAL A 84 9.26 10.06 -7.59
CA VAL A 84 8.59 8.85 -7.09
C VAL A 84 7.85 8.12 -8.21
N ARG A 85 7.08 8.85 -9.02
CA ARG A 85 6.36 8.27 -10.18
C ARG A 85 7.32 7.57 -11.14
N ASN A 86 8.44 8.20 -11.45
CA ASN A 86 9.43 7.64 -12.37
C ASN A 86 10.11 6.41 -11.76
N ALA A 87 10.36 6.40 -10.45
CA ALA A 87 10.87 5.23 -9.75
C ALA A 87 9.88 4.05 -9.82
N LEU A 88 8.59 4.29 -9.56
CA LEU A 88 7.55 3.25 -9.67
C LEU A 88 7.44 2.67 -11.08
N LYS A 89 7.45 3.52 -12.11
CA LYS A 89 7.45 3.07 -13.51
C LYS A 89 8.64 2.16 -13.83
N LYS A 90 9.82 2.48 -13.31
CA LYS A 90 11.04 1.66 -13.50
C LYS A 90 10.94 0.31 -12.79
N ILE A 91 10.29 0.27 -11.61
CA ILE A 91 10.06 -0.99 -10.87
C ILE A 91 9.12 -1.89 -11.68
N HIS A 92 7.97 -1.36 -12.12
CA HIS A 92 7.01 -2.15 -12.89
C HIS A 92 7.57 -2.65 -14.22
N ALA A 93 8.27 -1.80 -14.99
CA ALA A 93 8.89 -2.21 -16.25
C ALA A 93 9.93 -3.33 -16.07
N ARG A 94 10.62 -3.35 -14.92
CA ARG A 94 11.55 -4.42 -14.57
C ARG A 94 10.81 -5.72 -14.23
N GLU A 95 9.70 -5.64 -13.50
CA GLU A 95 8.88 -6.80 -13.13
C GLU A 95 8.29 -7.49 -14.37
N GLU A 96 7.71 -6.73 -15.31
CA GLU A 96 7.16 -7.28 -16.58
C GLU A 96 8.23 -8.02 -17.40
N THR A 97 9.46 -7.48 -17.46
CA THR A 97 10.56 -8.11 -18.21
C THR A 97 11.00 -9.43 -17.55
N VAL A 98 11.03 -9.47 -16.22
CA VAL A 98 11.40 -10.68 -15.46
C VAL A 98 10.32 -11.75 -15.60
N GLU A 99 9.04 -11.39 -15.52
CA GLU A 99 7.93 -12.32 -15.73
C GLU A 99 7.94 -12.93 -17.14
N ASN A 100 8.15 -12.10 -18.17
CA ASN A 100 8.24 -12.57 -19.56
C ASN A 100 9.39 -13.56 -19.78
N LEU A 101 10.57 -13.29 -19.23
CA LEU A 101 11.70 -14.23 -19.30
C LEU A 101 11.42 -15.53 -18.53
N THR A 102 10.76 -15.43 -17.37
CA THR A 102 10.40 -16.60 -16.56
C THR A 102 9.39 -17.48 -17.30
N HIS A 103 8.41 -16.89 -17.97
CA HIS A 103 7.46 -17.61 -18.81
C HIS A 103 8.16 -18.30 -19.97
N MET A 104 9.02 -17.58 -20.71
CA MET A 104 9.78 -18.17 -21.82
C MET A 104 10.65 -19.37 -21.38
N LEU A 105 11.31 -19.26 -20.22
CA LEU A 105 12.14 -20.34 -19.65
C LEU A 105 11.31 -21.53 -19.17
N THR A 106 10.14 -21.26 -18.59
CA THR A 106 9.21 -22.30 -18.12
C THR A 106 8.63 -23.09 -19.29
N ASP A 107 8.26 -22.41 -20.37
CA ASP A 107 7.78 -23.05 -21.60
C ASP A 107 8.88 -23.92 -22.25
N THR A 108 10.12 -23.44 -22.29
CA THR A 108 11.23 -24.21 -22.88
C THR A 108 11.68 -25.41 -22.05
N MET A 109 11.40 -25.43 -20.73
CA MET A 109 11.71 -26.57 -19.87
C MET A 109 10.52 -27.50 -19.57
N HIS A 110 9.36 -27.32 -20.22
CA HIS A 110 8.35 -28.38 -20.29
C HIS A 110 8.90 -29.54 -21.14
N ILE A 111 9.76 -30.33 -20.50
CA ILE A 111 10.06 -31.71 -20.87
C ILE A 111 8.78 -32.48 -20.54
N ASP A 112 8.12 -33.00 -21.57
CA ASP A 112 6.94 -33.86 -21.46
C ASP A 112 7.11 -34.84 -20.30
N LYS A 113 6.41 -34.60 -19.19
CA LYS A 113 6.04 -35.71 -18.31
C LYS A 113 4.89 -36.40 -19.00
N GLU A 114 5.22 -37.36 -19.86
CA GLU A 114 4.29 -38.42 -20.22
C GLU A 114 3.77 -39.03 -18.91
N GLU A 115 2.50 -38.79 -18.61
CA GLU A 115 1.76 -39.55 -17.61
C GLU A 115 1.71 -41.02 -18.10
N PRO A 116 2.23 -42.00 -17.34
CA PRO A 116 2.16 -43.40 -17.74
C PRO A 116 0.69 -43.84 -17.69
N SER A 117 0.11 -44.09 -18.86
CA SER A 117 -1.18 -44.75 -19.01
C SER A 117 -1.04 -46.23 -18.67
N ASP A 118 -1.14 -46.58 -17.39
CA ASP A 118 -1.35 -47.96 -16.95
C ASP A 118 -2.82 -48.34 -17.18
N GLU A 119 -3.16 -48.85 -18.36
CA GLU A 119 -4.29 -49.77 -18.52
C GLU A 119 -3.85 -51.02 -19.29
N ASP A 120 -3.39 -51.98 -18.49
CA ASP A 120 -3.14 -53.36 -18.89
C ASP A 120 -4.45 -54.05 -19.29
N ARG A 121 -4.34 -54.88 -20.33
CA ARG A 121 -5.45 -55.57 -20.99
C ARG A 121 -5.94 -56.72 -20.14
N THR A 122 -7.25 -56.80 -19.93
CA THR A 122 -7.93 -58.08 -19.66
C THR A 122 -8.92 -58.40 -20.79
N PRO A 123 -8.74 -59.50 -21.56
CA PRO A 123 -9.76 -59.95 -22.48
C PRO A 123 -10.66 -60.99 -21.78
N SER A 124 -11.92 -60.63 -21.54
CA SER A 124 -12.96 -61.57 -21.08
C SER A 124 -13.73 -62.15 -22.28
N PRO A 125 -13.84 -63.48 -22.45
CA PRO A 125 -14.77 -64.08 -23.38
C PRO A 125 -16.08 -64.49 -22.68
N GLY A 126 -17.17 -63.86 -23.10
CA GLY A 126 -18.51 -64.43 -23.29
C GLY A 126 -19.27 -65.02 -22.09
N ASN A 127 -20.47 -64.49 -21.82
CA ASN A 127 -21.68 -65.29 -21.99
C ASN A 127 -22.95 -64.45 -22.18
N GLN A 128 -23.88 -65.03 -22.92
CA GLN A 128 -25.06 -64.47 -23.56
C GLN A 128 -26.25 -64.29 -22.60
N GLY A 129 -27.16 -63.34 -22.90
CA GLY A 129 -28.54 -63.41 -22.41
C GLY A 129 -29.38 -62.13 -22.49
N GLY A 130 -30.42 -62.14 -23.36
CA GLY A 130 -31.71 -61.44 -23.17
C GLY A 130 -31.73 -59.92 -23.46
N VAL A 131 -32.07 -59.44 -24.66
CA VAL A 131 -33.44 -59.25 -25.25
C VAL A 131 -34.35 -58.30 -24.45
N GLY A 132 -34.71 -57.16 -25.08
CA GLY A 132 -35.84 -56.29 -24.67
C GLY A 132 -35.58 -54.81 -25.00
N SER A 133 -35.69 -54.38 -26.26
CA SER A 133 -36.89 -53.74 -26.87
C SER A 133 -36.95 -52.19 -26.77
N VAL A 134 -36.46 -51.54 -27.83
CA VAL A 134 -36.97 -50.36 -28.58
C VAL A 134 -37.96 -49.38 -27.91
N THR A 135 -37.64 -48.08 -27.87
CA THR A 135 -38.13 -47.02 -28.81
C THR A 135 -37.65 -45.59 -28.43
N PRO A 136 -37.65 -44.62 -29.39
CA PRO A 136 -36.90 -43.36 -29.29
C PRO A 136 -37.74 -42.08 -29.11
N THR A 137 -37.02 -40.96 -28.93
CA THR A 137 -37.40 -39.54 -29.20
C THR A 137 -38.45 -38.85 -28.32
N ARG A 138 -38.12 -37.65 -27.79
CA ARG A 138 -38.74 -36.38 -28.21
C ARG A 138 -37.99 -35.15 -27.65
N VAL A 139 -37.59 -34.29 -28.59
CA VAL A 139 -37.17 -32.90 -28.40
C VAL A 139 -38.43 -32.07 -28.12
N ASP A 140 -38.42 -31.18 -27.13
CA ASP A 140 -39.21 -29.95 -27.18
C ASP A 140 -38.50 -28.85 -26.36
N GLN A 141 -38.70 -27.62 -26.85
CA GLN A 141 -38.07 -26.33 -26.57
C GLN A 141 -38.11 -25.83 -25.12
#